data_AF-A0A7C9D9B5-F1
#
_entry.id   AF-A0A7C9D9B5-F1
#
_cell.length_a   1.000
_cell.length_b   1.000
_cell.length_c   1.000
_cell.angle_alpha   90.00
_cell.angle_beta   90.00
_cell.angle_gamma   90.00
#
_symmetry.space_group_name_H-M   'P 1'
#
loop_
_entity.id
_entity.type
_entity.pdbx_description
1 polymer ?
#
loop_
_entity_poly.entity_id
_entity_poly.type
_entity_poly.pdbx_seq_one_letter_code
_entity_poly.pdbx_strand_id
1 'polypeptide(L)'
;HTHTHTHTHTRKHIKMAAAAVAEARKLPRPGRGGVINHGLTEEEARVKAIAEIVSQMVEQSRMGDTVDLNALKSAACRKYGLSRAPKLVEMIAAVPETDRAALLPKLRAKPVRTASGIAVVAVMSKPHRCPHIATTGNICVYCPGGPDSDFEYSTQSYTGYEPTSMRAIRAR
;
A
#
# COMPACT_ATOMS: atom_id res chain seq x y z
N HIS A 1 -4.19 -71.63 -24.49
CA HIS A 1 -4.43 -70.40 -25.26
C HIS A 1 -5.46 -69.58 -24.50
N THR A 2 -5.05 -68.49 -23.84
CA THR A 2 -5.81 -67.26 -23.59
C THR A 2 -4.97 -66.38 -22.66
N HIS A 3 -4.27 -65.42 -23.26
CA HIS A 3 -3.62 -64.31 -22.58
C HIS A 3 -4.68 -63.36 -22.01
N THR A 4 -4.61 -63.04 -20.72
CA THR A 4 -5.21 -61.83 -20.16
C THR A 4 -4.21 -61.20 -19.19
N HIS A 5 -3.35 -60.33 -19.73
CA HIS A 5 -2.49 -59.45 -18.95
C HIS A 5 -3.37 -58.35 -18.32
N THR A 6 -3.57 -58.43 -17.01
CA THR A 6 -4.20 -57.36 -16.23
C THR A 6 -3.18 -56.25 -16.00
N HIS A 7 -3.49 -55.05 -16.50
CA HIS A 7 -2.70 -53.84 -16.37
C HIS A 7 -2.81 -53.33 -14.91
N THR A 8 -1.82 -53.62 -14.08
CA THR A 8 -1.74 -53.07 -12.71
C THR A 8 -1.28 -51.61 -12.78
N HIS A 9 -2.24 -50.70 -12.65
CA HIS A 9 -1.99 -49.26 -12.57
C HIS A 9 -1.33 -48.93 -11.23
N THR A 10 0.01 -49.01 -11.16
CA THR A 10 0.77 -48.54 -10.01
C THR A 10 0.71 -47.01 -9.97
N ARG A 11 -0.21 -46.48 -9.15
CA ARG A 11 -0.24 -45.07 -8.74
C ARG A 11 1.09 -44.76 -8.06
N LYS A 12 2.05 -44.21 -8.82
CA LYS A 12 3.23 -43.53 -8.26
C LYS A 12 2.71 -42.37 -7.42
N HIS A 13 2.64 -42.58 -6.10
CA HIS A 13 2.49 -41.51 -5.13
C HIS A 13 3.71 -40.60 -5.23
N ILE A 14 3.55 -39.49 -5.98
CA ILE A 14 4.45 -38.36 -5.93
C ILE A 14 4.29 -37.75 -4.53
N LYS A 15 5.18 -38.12 -3.62
CA LYS A 15 5.35 -37.42 -2.35
C LYS A 15 5.89 -36.02 -2.68
N MET A 16 5.01 -35.03 -2.75
CA MET A 16 5.42 -33.63 -2.72
C MET A 16 5.88 -33.31 -1.30
N ALA A 17 7.19 -33.31 -1.09
CA ALA A 17 7.80 -32.72 0.08
C ALA A 17 7.63 -31.19 -0.03
N ALA A 18 6.64 -30.64 0.67
CA ALA A 18 6.55 -29.20 0.91
C ALA A 18 7.66 -28.83 1.91
N ALA A 19 8.83 -28.44 1.39
CA ALA A 19 9.88 -27.84 2.19
C ALA A 19 9.38 -26.48 2.69
N ALA A 20 9.10 -26.38 3.98
CA ALA A 20 8.85 -25.11 4.64
C ALA A 20 10.14 -24.28 4.59
N VAL A 21 10.16 -23.26 3.73
CA VAL A 21 11.21 -22.24 3.72
C VAL A 21 10.98 -21.39 4.97
N ALA A 22 11.62 -21.76 6.07
CA ALA A 22 11.73 -20.91 7.24
C ALA A 22 12.52 -19.66 6.83
N GLU A 23 11.81 -18.54 6.67
CA GLU A 23 12.44 -17.27 6.35
C GLU A 23 13.33 -16.85 7.52
N ALA A 24 14.65 -16.92 7.30
CA ALA A 24 15.63 -16.50 8.28
C ALA A 24 15.42 -15.01 8.59
N ARG A 25 14.85 -14.72 9.76
CA ARG A 25 14.63 -13.37 10.27
C ARG A 25 16.01 -12.70 10.39
N LYS A 26 16.41 -11.95 9.37
CA LYS A 26 17.68 -11.20 9.35
C LYS A 26 17.79 -10.43 10.67
N LEU A 27 18.85 -10.71 11.42
CA LEU A 27 19.16 -9.93 12.61
C LEU A 27 19.26 -8.44 12.17
N PRO A 28 18.61 -7.54 12.90
CA PRO A 28 18.74 -6.11 12.65
C PRO A 28 20.23 -5.74 12.66
N ARG A 29 20.71 -5.18 11.55
CA ARG A 29 22.08 -4.66 11.48
C ARG A 29 22.16 -3.51 12.46
N PRO A 30 23.11 -3.51 13.43
CA PRO A 30 23.24 -2.39 14.34
C PRO A 30 23.46 -1.13 13.50
N GLY A 31 22.65 -0.10 13.76
CA GLY A 31 22.95 1.24 13.30
C GLY A 31 24.35 1.64 13.76
N ARG A 32 24.94 2.63 13.09
CA ARG A 32 26.35 3.04 13.22
C ARG A 32 26.80 3.56 14.62
N GLY A 33 26.04 3.29 15.68
CA GLY A 33 26.40 3.59 17.08
C GLY A 33 26.12 2.36 17.93
N GLY A 34 27.12 1.92 18.71
CA GLY A 34 27.05 0.72 19.54
C GLY A 34 25.83 0.69 20.47
N VAL A 35 25.33 -0.52 20.72
CA VAL A 35 24.23 -0.77 21.65
C VAL A 35 24.73 -0.49 23.05
N ILE A 36 24.27 0.60 23.66
CA ILE A 36 24.52 0.88 25.07
C ILE A 36 23.55 -0.02 25.85
N ASN A 37 24.07 -1.12 26.41
CA ASN A 37 23.26 -2.05 27.20
C ASN A 37 22.99 -1.44 28.58
N HIS A 38 21.77 -0.90 28.76
CA HIS A 38 21.28 -0.40 30.05
C HIS A 38 20.78 -1.52 31.00
N GLY A 39 21.09 -2.79 30.73
CA GLY A 39 20.57 -3.93 31.49
C GLY A 39 19.07 -4.15 31.34
N LEU A 40 18.44 -3.56 30.32
CA LEU A 40 17.01 -3.64 30.01
C LEU A 40 16.75 -4.69 28.93
N THR A 41 15.59 -5.34 28.98
CA THR A 41 15.13 -6.17 27.86
C THR A 41 14.85 -5.31 26.63
N GLU A 42 14.90 -5.90 25.42
CA GLU A 42 14.65 -5.16 24.16
C GLU A 42 13.26 -4.51 24.15
N GLU A 43 12.28 -5.15 24.78
CA GLU A 43 10.90 -4.66 24.90
C GLU A 43 10.78 -3.47 25.85
N GLU A 44 11.41 -3.54 27.03
CA GLU A 44 11.42 -2.42 27.99
C GLU A 44 12.18 -1.22 27.44
N ALA A 45 13.31 -1.45 26.77
CA ALA A 45 14.08 -0.40 26.09
C ALA A 45 13.23 0.28 25.02
N ARG A 46 12.43 -0.48 24.28
CA ARG A 46 11.52 0.03 23.25
C ARG A 46 10.38 0.85 23.84
N VAL A 47 9.73 0.39 24.91
CA VAL A 47 8.65 1.13 25.58
C VAL A 47 9.17 2.45 26.13
N LYS A 48 10.34 2.45 26.80
CA LYS A 48 10.98 3.67 27.30
C LYS A 48 11.34 4.64 26.18
N ALA A 49 11.87 4.13 25.06
CA ALA A 49 12.18 4.95 23.90
C ALA A 49 10.92 5.60 23.29
N ILE A 50 9.83 4.85 23.15
CA ILE A 50 8.56 5.38 22.64
C ILE A 50 8.04 6.48 23.56
N ALA A 51 8.05 6.24 24.88
CA ALA A 51 7.61 7.22 25.87
C ALA A 51 8.46 8.51 25.79
N GLU A 52 9.79 8.40 25.70
CA GLU A 52 10.66 9.58 25.57
C GLU A 52 10.41 10.35 24.27
N ILE A 53 10.25 9.65 23.14
CA ILE A 53 9.93 10.29 21.85
C ILE A 53 8.61 11.07 21.96
N VAL A 54 7.56 10.45 22.50
CA VAL A 54 6.24 11.08 22.63
C VAL A 54 6.30 12.30 23.55
N SER A 55 6.99 12.20 24.70
CA SER A 55 7.14 13.34 25.61
C SER A 55 7.85 14.53 24.95
N GLN A 56 8.94 14.28 24.22
CA GLN A 56 9.65 15.35 23.50
C GLN A 56 8.78 15.96 22.38
N MET A 57 7.97 15.13 21.69
CA MET A 57 7.05 15.63 20.68
C MET A 57 5.93 16.50 21.26
N VAL A 58 5.39 16.13 22.42
CA VAL A 58 4.36 16.92 23.10
C VAL A 58 4.93 18.27 23.53
N GLU A 59 6.11 18.28 24.14
CA GLU A 59 6.77 19.52 24.57
C GLU A 59 7.04 20.47 23.40
N GLN A 60 7.67 19.97 22.33
CA GLN A 60 7.94 20.77 21.13
C GLN A 60 6.67 21.25 20.45
N SER A 61 5.60 20.43 20.46
CA SER A 61 4.33 20.85 19.88
C SER A 61 3.59 21.90 20.72
N ARG A 62 3.82 21.93 22.04
CA ARG A 62 3.30 22.99 22.93
C ARG A 62 4.07 24.29 22.77
N MET A 63 5.38 24.22 22.55
CA MET A 63 6.22 25.39 22.26
C MET A 63 5.99 25.97 20.86
N GLY A 64 5.31 25.25 19.96
CA GLY A 64 5.04 25.69 18.59
C GLY A 64 6.20 25.44 17.61
N ASP A 65 7.21 24.69 18.02
CA ASP A 65 8.40 24.42 17.21
C ASP A 65 8.16 23.33 16.15
N THR A 66 9.01 23.33 15.13
CA THR A 66 9.03 22.29 14.09
C THR A 66 9.55 20.97 14.67
N VAL A 67 8.66 19.99 14.81
CA VAL A 67 9.00 18.65 15.33
C VAL A 67 9.70 17.82 14.25
N ASP A 68 11.02 17.59 14.39
CA ASP A 68 11.75 16.64 13.55
C ASP A 68 11.67 15.20 14.11
N LEU A 69 10.72 14.45 13.58
CA LEU A 69 10.50 13.04 13.97
C LEU A 69 11.70 12.12 13.68
N ASN A 70 12.52 12.43 12.67
CA ASN A 70 13.65 11.58 12.31
C ASN A 70 14.83 11.77 13.27
N ALA A 71 15.08 13.02 13.68
CA ALA A 71 16.07 13.34 14.70
C ALA A 71 15.71 12.69 16.04
N LEU A 72 14.46 12.84 16.49
CA LEU A 72 13.96 12.25 17.73
C LEU A 72 14.09 10.72 17.75
N LYS A 73 13.67 10.05 16.66
CA LYS A 73 13.83 8.59 16.51
C LYS A 73 15.28 8.17 16.58
N SER A 74 16.16 8.88 15.87
CA SER A 74 17.59 8.55 15.82
C SER A 74 18.25 8.73 17.19
N ALA A 75 17.91 9.78 17.93
CA ALA A 75 18.40 10.02 19.29
C ALA A 75 17.94 8.93 20.26
N ALA A 76 16.65 8.60 20.26
CA ALA A 76 16.09 7.56 21.13
C ALA A 76 16.63 6.16 20.77
N CYS A 77 16.76 5.82 19.48
CA CYS A 77 17.35 4.57 19.04
C CYS A 77 18.81 4.43 19.49
N ARG A 78 19.60 5.51 19.45
CA ARG A 78 20.98 5.52 19.94
C ARG A 78 21.04 5.39 21.46
N LYS A 79 20.19 6.13 22.18
CA LYS A 79 20.16 6.15 23.65
C LYS A 79 19.80 4.79 24.25
N TYR A 80 18.81 4.12 23.67
CA TYR A 80 18.29 2.83 24.15
C TYR A 80 18.85 1.62 23.38
N GLY A 81 19.78 1.83 22.45
CA GLY A 81 20.40 0.74 21.69
C GLY A 81 19.42 -0.06 20.83
N LEU A 82 18.36 0.56 20.31
CA LEU A 82 17.31 -0.14 19.58
C LEU A 82 17.80 -0.63 18.23
N SER A 83 17.53 -1.91 17.99
CA SER A 83 17.86 -2.60 16.76
C SER A 83 17.01 -2.15 15.56
N ARG A 84 15.77 -1.74 15.84
CA ARG A 84 14.81 -1.20 14.87
C ARG A 84 14.14 0.03 15.45
N ALA A 85 13.89 1.02 14.59
CA ALA A 85 13.13 2.20 15.00
C ALA A 85 11.69 1.83 15.37
N PRO A 86 11.09 2.47 16.39
CA PRO A 86 9.68 2.28 16.73
C PRO A 86 8.76 2.56 15.54
N LYS A 87 7.68 1.77 15.41
CA LYS A 87 6.72 1.99 14.34
C LYS A 87 5.89 3.23 14.64
N LEU A 88 5.48 3.93 13.58
CA LEU A 88 4.61 5.09 13.69
C LEU A 88 3.28 4.76 14.40
N VAL A 89 2.74 3.55 14.19
CA VAL A 89 1.53 3.07 14.86
C VAL A 89 1.70 2.99 16.37
N GLU A 90 2.86 2.53 16.84
CA GLU A 90 3.17 2.40 18.28
C GLU A 90 3.33 3.77 18.93
N MET A 91 3.93 4.71 18.21
CA MET A 91 4.00 6.11 18.66
C MET A 91 2.61 6.73 18.74
N ILE A 92 1.75 6.54 17.73
CA ILE A 92 0.37 7.05 17.73
C ILE A 92 -0.47 6.46 18.87
N ALA A 93 -0.21 5.20 19.26
CA ALA A 93 -0.87 4.55 20.39
C ALA A 93 -0.42 5.12 21.75
N ALA A 94 0.82 5.58 21.85
CA ALA A 94 1.39 6.14 23.08
C ALA A 94 1.12 7.64 23.28
N VAL A 95 0.55 8.35 22.30
CA VAL A 95 0.21 9.78 22.41
C VAL A 95 -0.96 9.98 23.37
N PRO A 96 -0.84 10.89 24.37
CA PRO A 96 -1.95 11.27 25.25
C PRO A 96 -3.15 11.82 24.48
N GLU A 97 -4.36 11.51 24.93
CA GLU A 97 -5.61 11.94 24.28
C GLU A 97 -5.74 13.47 24.18
N THR A 98 -5.20 14.20 25.15
CA THR A 98 -5.18 15.68 25.19
C THR A 98 -4.46 16.29 23.98
N ASP A 99 -3.32 15.71 23.59
CA ASP A 99 -2.44 16.24 22.55
C ASP A 99 -2.65 15.53 21.19
N ARG A 100 -3.54 14.53 21.16
CA ARG A 100 -3.81 13.70 19.98
C ARG A 100 -4.35 14.50 18.80
N ALA A 101 -5.18 15.51 19.04
CA ALA A 101 -5.74 16.36 17.99
C ALA A 101 -4.66 17.21 17.28
N ALA A 102 -3.66 17.69 18.02
CA ALA A 102 -2.56 18.49 17.47
C ALA A 102 -1.49 17.63 16.76
N LEU A 103 -1.23 16.43 17.28
CA LEU A 103 -0.14 15.56 16.81
C LEU A 103 -0.55 14.59 15.70
N LEU A 104 -1.79 14.08 15.68
CA LEU A 104 -2.24 13.12 14.64
C LEU A 104 -2.10 13.65 13.21
N PRO A 105 -2.47 14.91 12.89
CA PRO A 105 -2.32 15.44 11.54
C PRO A 105 -0.86 15.51 11.09
N LYS A 106 0.06 15.78 12.03
CA LYS A 106 1.52 15.84 11.79
C LYS A 106 2.13 14.45 11.62
N LEU A 107 1.57 13.44 12.31
CA LEU A 107 2.04 12.06 12.26
C LEU A 107 1.46 11.25 11.12
N ARG A 108 0.26 11.58 10.62
CA ARG A 108 -0.33 10.86 9.48
C ARG A 108 0.48 11.12 8.23
N ALA A 109 0.90 10.05 7.56
CA ALA A 109 1.50 10.14 6.25
C ALA A 109 0.57 10.92 5.31
N LYS A 110 1.12 11.92 4.62
CA LYS A 110 0.37 12.69 3.63
C LYS A 110 -0.24 11.72 2.63
N PRO A 111 -1.55 11.80 2.34
CA PRO A 111 -2.18 10.89 1.40
C PRO A 111 -1.50 11.03 0.03
N VAL A 112 -0.72 10.02 -0.33
CA VAL A 112 -0.08 9.93 -1.64
C VAL A 112 -1.07 9.30 -2.60
N ARG A 113 -1.38 10.01 -3.69
CA ARG A 113 -2.29 9.49 -4.73
C ARG A 113 -1.70 8.28 -5.46
N THR A 114 -0.37 8.13 -5.47
CA THR A 114 0.36 7.07 -6.16
C THR A 114 1.67 6.73 -5.44
N ALA A 115 1.93 5.45 -5.17
CA ALA A 115 3.12 4.98 -4.44
C ALA A 115 4.43 5.14 -5.23
N SER A 116 4.39 5.19 -6.57
CA SER A 116 5.56 5.30 -7.46
C SER A 116 5.89 6.72 -7.92
N GLY A 117 5.09 7.73 -7.56
CA GLY A 117 5.23 9.11 -8.04
C GLY A 117 4.76 9.38 -9.47
N ILE A 118 4.28 8.37 -10.20
CA ILE A 118 3.72 8.52 -11.55
C ILE A 118 2.20 8.65 -11.44
N ALA A 119 1.65 9.77 -11.91
CA ALA A 119 0.21 10.00 -11.97
C ALA A 119 -0.34 9.62 -13.36
N VAL A 120 -1.10 8.53 -13.45
CA VAL A 120 -1.80 8.15 -14.69
C VAL A 120 -3.09 8.94 -14.80
N VAL A 121 -3.23 9.72 -15.87
CA VAL A 121 -4.43 10.52 -16.17
C VAL A 121 -5.09 9.93 -17.41
N ALA A 122 -6.37 9.57 -17.28
CA ALA A 122 -7.20 9.12 -18.39
C ALA A 122 -8.28 10.16 -18.69
N VAL A 123 -8.37 10.57 -19.96
CA VAL A 123 -9.36 11.52 -20.47
C VAL A 123 -10.16 10.88 -21.60
N MET A 124 -11.37 11.36 -21.82
CA MET A 124 -12.22 10.94 -22.92
C MET A 124 -12.55 12.14 -23.80
N SER A 125 -12.49 11.95 -25.11
CA SER A 125 -12.93 12.95 -26.08
C SER A 125 -14.45 13.01 -26.19
N LYS A 126 -14.97 14.03 -26.87
CA LYS A 126 -16.41 14.12 -27.19
C LYS A 126 -16.89 12.84 -27.89
N PRO A 127 -18.03 12.25 -27.48
CA PRO A 127 -18.63 11.14 -28.20
C PRO A 127 -18.85 11.49 -29.68
N HIS A 128 -18.31 10.68 -30.59
CA HIS A 128 -18.39 10.86 -32.03
C HIS A 128 -18.50 9.51 -32.73
N ARG A 129 -19.02 9.50 -33.95
CA ARG A 129 -19.17 8.29 -34.78
C ARG A 129 -17.83 7.92 -35.42
N CYS A 130 -17.56 6.62 -35.58
CA CYS A 130 -16.38 6.15 -36.30
C CYS A 130 -16.42 6.58 -37.78
N PRO A 131 -15.29 6.99 -38.39
CA PRO A 131 -15.26 7.49 -39.76
C PRO A 131 -15.64 6.44 -40.81
N HIS A 132 -15.42 5.15 -40.53
CA HIS A 132 -15.75 4.07 -41.46
C HIS A 132 -17.25 3.89 -41.67
N ILE A 133 -18.11 4.45 -40.81
CA ILE A 133 -19.57 4.38 -41.01
C ILE A 133 -19.98 5.01 -42.35
N ALA A 134 -19.22 5.99 -42.86
CA ALA A 134 -19.46 6.61 -44.15
C ALA A 134 -19.18 5.67 -45.35
N THR A 135 -18.35 4.65 -45.18
CA THR A 135 -17.97 3.71 -46.25
C THR A 135 -18.63 2.34 -46.09
N THR A 136 -18.78 1.83 -44.87
CA THR A 136 -19.38 0.52 -44.60
C THR A 136 -20.86 0.59 -44.26
N GLY A 137 -21.39 1.78 -43.96
CA GLY A 137 -22.78 2.00 -43.56
C GLY A 137 -23.12 1.58 -42.12
N ASN A 138 -22.22 0.86 -41.43
CA ASN A 138 -22.47 0.30 -40.10
C ASN A 138 -21.21 0.40 -39.21
N ILE A 139 -21.42 0.33 -37.89
CA ILE A 139 -20.35 0.20 -36.90
C ILE A 139 -19.81 -1.25 -36.84
N CYS A 140 -18.66 -1.44 -36.17
CA CYS A 140 -18.12 -2.78 -35.92
C CYS A 140 -19.09 -3.66 -35.12
N VAL A 141 -19.26 -4.92 -35.53
CA VAL A 141 -20.18 -5.90 -34.92
C VAL A 141 -19.98 -6.07 -33.41
N TYR A 142 -18.75 -5.97 -32.93
CA TYR A 142 -18.41 -6.17 -31.52
C TYR A 142 -18.29 -4.87 -30.72
N CYS A 143 -18.63 -3.71 -31.28
CA CYS A 143 -18.44 -2.43 -30.61
C CYS A 143 -19.66 -2.07 -29.75
N PRO A 144 -19.53 -2.06 -28.41
CA PRO A 144 -20.62 -1.59 -27.56
C PRO A 144 -20.65 -0.06 -27.53
N GLY A 145 -21.81 0.50 -27.13
CA GLY A 145 -21.89 1.92 -26.82
C GLY A 145 -21.78 2.85 -28.02
N GLY A 146 -21.51 4.11 -27.72
CA GLY A 146 -21.39 5.18 -28.69
C GLY A 146 -22.69 5.97 -28.90
N PRO A 147 -22.64 7.00 -29.77
CA PRO A 147 -23.74 7.94 -29.95
C PRO A 147 -25.04 7.31 -30.49
N ASP A 148 -24.91 6.17 -31.16
CA ASP A 148 -26.00 5.46 -31.83
C ASP A 148 -26.45 4.20 -31.07
N SER A 149 -26.10 4.12 -29.78
CA SER A 149 -26.43 2.99 -28.92
C SER A 149 -27.44 3.36 -27.84
N ASP A 150 -28.01 2.35 -27.18
CA ASP A 150 -28.92 2.51 -26.05
C ASP A 150 -28.22 3.00 -24.76
N PHE A 151 -26.89 3.14 -24.76
CA PHE A 151 -26.14 3.63 -23.61
C PHE A 151 -26.11 5.16 -23.58
N GLU A 152 -26.78 5.75 -22.59
CA GLU A 152 -26.91 7.20 -22.44
C GLU A 152 -25.55 7.90 -22.37
N TYR A 153 -25.31 8.78 -23.35
CA TYR A 153 -24.13 9.65 -23.42
C TYR A 153 -22.78 8.90 -23.24
N SER A 154 -22.67 7.72 -23.85
CA SER A 154 -21.46 6.92 -23.85
C SER A 154 -20.52 7.28 -25.02
N THR A 155 -19.21 7.24 -24.77
CA THR A 155 -18.21 7.27 -25.85
C THR A 155 -18.19 5.93 -26.58
N GLN A 156 -17.79 5.94 -27.86
CA GLN A 156 -17.70 4.71 -28.66
C GLN A 156 -16.83 3.64 -27.95
N SER A 157 -17.30 2.38 -27.95
CA SER A 157 -16.68 1.24 -27.26
C SER A 157 -16.73 1.26 -25.72
N TYR A 158 -17.53 2.15 -25.11
CA TYR A 158 -17.73 2.21 -23.66
C TYR A 158 -19.22 2.15 -23.31
N THR A 159 -19.53 1.68 -22.09
CA THR A 159 -20.93 1.59 -21.62
C THR A 159 -21.37 2.81 -20.79
N GLY A 160 -20.42 3.63 -20.31
CA GLY A 160 -20.69 4.78 -19.45
C GLY A 160 -20.58 4.48 -17.95
N TYR A 161 -20.55 3.20 -17.57
CA TYR A 161 -20.46 2.76 -16.17
C TYR A 161 -19.02 2.57 -15.68
N GLU A 162 -18.02 2.73 -16.54
CA GLU A 162 -16.64 2.62 -16.14
C GLU A 162 -16.20 3.85 -15.32
N PRO A 163 -15.29 3.71 -14.33
CA PRO A 163 -14.88 4.82 -13.47
C PRO A 163 -14.36 6.05 -14.23
N THR A 164 -13.69 5.84 -15.36
CA THR A 164 -13.21 6.93 -16.22
C THR A 164 -14.35 7.58 -16.99
N SER A 165 -15.25 6.78 -17.57
CA SER A 165 -16.44 7.25 -18.27
C SER A 165 -17.35 8.07 -17.36
N MET A 166 -17.63 7.59 -16.16
CA MET A 166 -18.43 8.31 -15.16
C MET A 166 -17.83 9.68 -14.81
N ARG A 167 -16.49 9.78 -14.71
CA ARG A 167 -15.83 11.08 -14.48
C ARG A 167 -15.97 12.00 -15.67
N ALA A 168 -15.81 11.48 -16.89
CA ALA A 168 -16.00 12.26 -18.12
C ALA A 168 -17.44 12.77 -18.26
N ILE A 169 -18.44 11.93 -17.98
CA ILE A 169 -19.87 12.29 -18.02
C ILE A 169 -20.20 13.38 -16.99
N ARG A 170 -19.61 13.32 -15.78
CA ARG A 170 -19.82 14.35 -14.74
C ARG A 170 -19.14 15.68 -15.05
N ALA A 171 -18.09 15.66 -15.87
CA ALA A 171 -17.29 16.84 -16.21
C ALA A 171 -17.72 17.51 -17.54
N ARG A 172 -18.80 17.01 -18.16
CA ARG A 172 -19.46 17.65 -19.31
C ARG A 172 -20.11 18.96 -18.89
#